data_AF-A0A0L0V2N9-F1
#
_entry.id   AF-A0A0L0V2N9-F1
#
_cell.length_a   1.000
_cell.length_b   1.000
_cell.length_c   1.000
_cell.angle_alpha   90.00
_cell.angle_beta   90.00
_cell.angle_gamma   90.00
#
_symmetry.space_group_name_H-M   'P 1'
#
loop_
_entity.id
_entity.type
_entity.pdbx_description
1 polymer ?
#
loop_
_entity_poly.entity_id
_entity_poly.type
_entity_poly.pdbx_seq_one_letter_code
_entity_poly.pdbx_strand_id
1 'polypeptide(L)'
;MIFLTHTLPVSQGVWGTSELTVYNPFLELEGEFSTAIWAFDGHMIDWANMWIVKYLAQDFVHHLTDAAKKEIIAWLHSFDCNGVNIDLMKPKYLIQHILSIVGWDFKVILQAAPFVFFGLMTPEQKSIWLALCKLTPFIFQTEISDMAAYQVQLHLHIDHFLAHLIKASAQWVNKPKIHMLRHLGHSILRFGPAVIFSTKKFECFNGVLRQSSIHSNKQAPGRDIAVAFDSHACLRISSVP
;
A
#
# COMPACT_ATOMS: atom_id res chain seq x y z
N MET A 1 -8.79 -33.96 -47.45
CA MET A 1 -7.96 -32.74 -47.54
C MET A 1 -7.51 -32.40 -46.11
N ILE A 2 -6.55 -33.17 -45.59
CA ILE A 2 -5.23 -32.77 -45.01
C ILE A 2 -5.34 -31.57 -44.03
N PHE A 3 -4.97 -31.63 -42.74
CA PHE A 3 -3.74 -32.10 -42.07
C PHE A 3 -4.06 -32.44 -40.59
N LEU A 4 -3.78 -33.66 -40.12
CA LEU A 4 -2.57 -34.16 -39.44
C LEU A 4 -2.57 -34.01 -37.91
N THR A 5 -2.82 -35.16 -37.27
CA THR A 5 -2.49 -35.55 -35.90
C THR A 5 -0.97 -35.64 -35.70
N HIS A 6 -0.44 -35.07 -34.62
CA HIS A 6 0.84 -35.49 -34.06
C HIS A 6 0.77 -35.53 -32.53
N THR A 7 0.67 -36.76 -32.03
CA THR A 7 1.04 -37.19 -30.68
C THR A 7 2.56 -37.27 -30.57
N LEU A 8 3.14 -36.74 -29.49
CA LEU A 8 4.51 -37.01 -29.02
C LEU A 8 4.51 -37.06 -27.47
N PRO A 9 5.51 -37.72 -26.85
CA PRO A 9 5.26 -38.82 -25.91
C PRO A 9 5.31 -38.45 -24.42
N VAL A 10 4.68 -39.31 -23.61
CA VAL A 10 4.83 -39.39 -22.16
C VAL A 10 6.22 -39.95 -21.85
N SER A 11 7.09 -39.16 -21.21
CA SER A 11 8.25 -39.67 -20.48
C SER A 11 7.96 -39.64 -18.99
N GLN A 12 7.98 -40.82 -18.37
CA GLN A 12 8.03 -40.97 -16.91
C GLN A 12 9.44 -40.58 -16.45
N GLY A 13 9.54 -39.62 -15.53
CA GLY A 13 10.78 -39.19 -14.89
C GLY A 13 10.52 -38.81 -13.44
N VAL A 14 10.79 -39.78 -12.56
CA VAL A 14 11.19 -39.71 -11.14
C VAL A 14 10.91 -38.38 -10.40
N TRP A 15 9.95 -38.41 -9.46
CA TRP A 15 9.74 -37.37 -8.45
C TRP A 15 10.91 -37.35 -7.45
N GLY A 16 11.91 -36.51 -7.70
CA GLY A 16 12.91 -36.10 -6.72
C GLY A 16 12.58 -34.70 -6.21
N THR A 17 12.44 -34.56 -4.89
CA THR A 17 12.28 -33.28 -4.20
C THR A 17 13.54 -32.43 -4.39
N SER A 18 13.47 -31.38 -5.21
CA SER A 18 14.47 -30.33 -5.26
C SER A 18 13.77 -28.98 -5.14
N GLU A 19 14.10 -28.25 -4.08
CA GLU A 19 13.73 -26.86 -3.85
C GLU A 19 13.98 -26.04 -5.12
N LEU A 20 12.95 -25.37 -5.63
CA LEU A 20 13.03 -24.52 -6.81
C LEU A 20 13.72 -23.20 -6.44
N THR A 21 15.05 -23.19 -6.46
CA THR A 21 15.84 -21.96 -6.45
C THR A 21 15.69 -21.25 -7.81
N VAL A 22 15.07 -20.07 -7.82
CA VAL A 22 14.88 -19.26 -9.04
C VAL A 22 15.99 -18.22 -9.15
N TYR A 23 16.76 -18.29 -10.23
CA TYR A 23 17.87 -17.39 -10.55
C TYR A 23 17.38 -16.16 -11.34
N ASN A 24 17.77 -14.94 -10.91
CA ASN A 24 17.49 -13.68 -11.64
C ASN A 24 18.74 -13.23 -12.43
N PRO A 25 18.77 -13.38 -13.77
CA PRO A 25 19.94 -13.10 -14.59
C PRO A 25 20.27 -11.60 -14.73
N PHE A 26 19.44 -10.69 -14.20
CA PHE A 26 19.68 -9.25 -14.28
C PHE A 26 20.35 -8.67 -13.03
N LEU A 27 20.31 -9.39 -11.91
CA LEU A 27 20.82 -8.91 -10.62
C LEU A 27 21.84 -9.86 -9.97
N GLU A 28 22.02 -11.08 -10.49
CA GLU A 28 22.97 -12.09 -9.98
C GLU A 28 22.90 -12.30 -8.45
N LEU A 29 21.72 -12.11 -7.85
CA LEU A 29 21.48 -12.32 -6.42
C LEU A 29 20.82 -13.68 -6.20
N GLU A 30 21.48 -14.55 -5.42
CA GLU A 30 20.87 -15.74 -4.84
C GLU A 30 20.08 -15.34 -3.58
N GLY A 31 18.76 -15.52 -3.62
CA GLY A 31 17.85 -15.27 -2.51
C GLY A 31 16.40 -15.42 -2.94
N GLU A 32 15.54 -15.88 -2.04
CA GLU A 32 14.11 -16.06 -2.27
C GLU A 32 13.42 -14.74 -2.67
N PHE A 33 13.37 -14.46 -3.97
CA PHE A 33 12.61 -13.35 -4.53
C PHE A 33 11.76 -13.85 -5.70
N SER A 34 10.45 -13.86 -5.46
CA SER A 34 9.42 -14.20 -6.44
C SER A 34 9.57 -13.36 -7.72
N THR A 35 9.70 -14.03 -8.85
CA THR A 35 9.71 -13.45 -10.19
C THR A 35 8.29 -13.15 -10.69
N ALA A 36 8.24 -12.14 -11.56
CA ALA A 36 7.39 -11.99 -12.76
C ALA A 36 6.67 -10.64 -12.81
N ILE A 37 7.35 -9.67 -13.41
CA ILE A 37 6.73 -8.54 -14.11
C ILE A 37 5.97 -9.13 -15.30
N TRP A 38 4.69 -9.45 -15.11
CA TRP A 38 3.60 -9.38 -16.11
C TRP A 38 2.28 -9.32 -15.32
N ALA A 39 1.65 -8.14 -15.33
CA ALA A 39 0.28 -7.88 -14.86
C ALA A 39 -0.06 -8.32 -13.42
N PHE A 40 0.57 -7.69 -12.42
CA PHE A 40 -0.11 -7.48 -11.14
C PHE A 40 0.28 -6.10 -10.62
N ASP A 41 -0.71 -5.21 -10.54
CA ASP A 41 -0.55 -3.84 -10.08
C ASP A 41 -0.09 -3.85 -8.61
N GLY A 42 1.22 -3.73 -8.39
CA GLY A 42 1.80 -3.34 -7.09
C GLY A 42 1.24 -2.00 -6.56
N HIS A 43 0.44 -1.30 -7.39
CA HIS A 43 -0.34 -0.11 -7.06
C HIS A 43 -1.40 -0.34 -5.98
N MET A 44 -1.59 -1.54 -5.45
CA MET A 44 -2.80 -1.89 -4.72
C MET A 44 -2.81 -1.50 -3.23
N ILE A 45 -1.74 -1.70 -2.47
CA ILE A 45 -1.87 -1.76 -1.00
C ILE A 45 -1.77 -0.41 -0.30
N ASP A 46 -0.68 0.32 -0.54
CA ASP A 46 -0.54 1.66 0.04
C ASP A 46 -1.65 2.57 -0.49
N TRP A 47 -1.99 2.45 -1.77
CA TRP A 47 -3.03 3.27 -2.40
C TRP A 47 -4.45 2.87 -2.01
N ALA A 48 -4.81 1.59 -1.87
CA ALA A 48 -6.18 1.22 -1.48
C ALA A 48 -6.50 1.67 -0.05
N ASN A 49 -5.58 1.46 0.89
CA ASN A 49 -5.77 1.94 2.27
C ASN A 49 -5.73 3.46 2.37
N MET A 50 -4.74 4.12 1.76
CA MET A 50 -4.68 5.58 1.73
C MET A 50 -5.91 6.18 1.06
N TRP A 51 -6.45 5.52 0.03
CA TRP A 51 -7.68 5.93 -0.61
C TRP A 51 -8.91 5.76 0.28
N ILE A 52 -9.05 4.63 0.97
CA ILE A 52 -10.20 4.42 1.85
C ILE A 52 -10.23 5.51 2.94
N VAL A 53 -9.09 5.79 3.56
CA VAL A 53 -8.94 6.88 4.53
C VAL A 53 -9.26 8.22 3.89
N LYS A 54 -8.74 8.49 2.68
CA LYS A 54 -9.04 9.71 1.93
C LYS A 54 -10.54 9.93 1.78
N TYR A 55 -11.25 8.93 1.29
CA TYR A 55 -12.66 9.07 0.96
C TYR A 55 -13.52 9.17 2.21
N LEU A 56 -13.22 8.40 3.26
CA LEU A 56 -13.94 8.49 4.53
C LEU A 56 -13.69 9.83 5.23
N ALA A 57 -12.46 10.32 5.24
CA ALA A 57 -12.12 11.62 5.82
C ALA A 57 -12.73 12.77 5.01
N GLN A 58 -12.67 12.69 3.68
CA GLN A 58 -13.30 13.67 2.80
C GLN A 58 -14.82 13.70 2.99
N ASP A 59 -15.47 12.54 2.94
CA ASP A 59 -16.92 12.44 3.11
C ASP A 59 -17.34 13.02 4.47
N PHE A 60 -16.62 12.67 5.53
CA PHE A 60 -16.86 13.23 6.85
C PHE A 60 -16.68 14.76 6.90
N VAL A 61 -15.51 15.28 6.50
CA VAL A 61 -15.18 16.71 6.61
C VAL A 61 -16.05 17.58 5.69
N HIS A 62 -16.47 17.06 4.54
CA HIS A 62 -17.32 17.79 3.60
C HIS A 62 -18.70 18.12 4.18
N HIS A 63 -19.25 17.23 5.02
CA HIS A 63 -20.57 17.43 5.65
C HIS A 63 -20.51 18.26 6.94
N LEU A 64 -19.32 18.70 7.38
CA LEU A 64 -19.17 19.53 8.58
C LEU A 64 -19.43 21.01 8.29
N THR A 65 -20.04 21.68 9.26
CA THR A 65 -20.16 23.14 9.27
C THR A 65 -18.81 23.81 9.49
N ASP A 66 -18.68 25.08 9.11
CA ASP A 66 -17.43 25.81 9.32
C ASP A 66 -17.06 25.98 10.81
N ALA A 67 -18.06 26.01 11.69
CA ALA A 67 -17.84 25.99 13.14
C ALA A 67 -17.22 24.65 13.59
N ALA A 68 -17.79 23.52 13.15
CA ALA A 68 -17.27 22.20 13.46
C ALA A 68 -15.86 21.97 12.88
N LYS A 69 -15.57 22.50 11.69
CA LYS A 69 -14.20 22.47 11.11
C LYS A 69 -13.20 23.24 11.97
N LYS A 70 -13.56 24.41 12.52
CA LYS A 70 -12.71 25.17 13.43
C LYS A 70 -12.44 24.41 14.73
N GLU A 71 -13.46 23.71 15.25
CA GLU A 71 -13.34 22.88 16.45
C GLU A 71 -12.38 21.70 16.21
N ILE A 72 -12.51 20.98 15.09
CA ILE A 72 -11.56 19.93 14.70
C ILE A 72 -10.14 20.47 14.57
N ILE A 73 -9.95 21.64 13.98
CA ILE A 73 -8.64 22.28 13.87
C ILE A 73 -8.06 22.55 15.27
N ALA A 74 -8.87 23.03 16.21
CA ALA A 74 -8.45 23.26 17.59
C ALA A 74 -8.08 21.95 18.30
N TRP A 75 -8.87 20.89 18.13
CA TRP A 75 -8.57 19.57 18.68
C TRP A 75 -7.27 18.96 18.12
N LEU A 76 -7.05 19.10 16.81
CA LEU A 76 -5.79 18.70 16.16
C LEU A 76 -4.60 19.53 16.67
N HIS A 77 -4.78 20.81 16.99
CA HIS A 77 -3.74 21.62 17.62
C HIS A 77 -3.41 21.16 19.05
N SER A 78 -4.40 20.66 19.79
CA SER A 78 -4.21 20.09 21.14
C SER A 78 -3.78 18.62 21.14
N PHE A 79 -3.78 17.96 19.97
CA PHE A 79 -3.45 16.54 19.87
C PHE A 79 -1.98 16.33 20.18
N ASP A 80 -1.70 15.59 21.24
CA ASP A 80 -0.34 15.25 21.60
C ASP A 80 0.25 14.29 20.56
N CYS A 81 1.25 14.77 19.84
CA CYS A 81 1.98 13.96 18.89
C CYS A 81 3.05 13.10 19.58
N ASN A 82 3.33 13.31 20.87
CA ASN A 82 4.26 12.46 21.62
C ASN A 82 3.72 11.03 21.71
N GLY A 83 4.46 10.07 21.15
CA GLY A 83 4.07 8.66 21.10
C GLY A 83 3.41 8.23 19.79
N VAL A 84 3.13 9.17 18.88
CA VAL A 84 2.75 8.88 17.50
C VAL A 84 3.86 9.42 16.62
N ASN A 85 4.38 8.64 15.66
CA ASN A 85 5.51 9.03 14.82
C ASN A 85 5.13 10.14 13.80
N ILE A 86 4.81 11.33 14.30
CA ILE A 86 4.29 12.51 13.59
C ILE A 86 5.15 13.72 14.01
N ASP A 87 6.11 14.07 13.18
CA ASP A 87 7.07 15.15 13.51
C ASP A 87 6.45 16.55 13.43
N LEU A 88 5.49 16.77 12.52
CA LEU A 88 4.91 18.10 12.29
C LEU A 88 3.50 18.04 11.71
N MET A 89 2.47 18.20 12.55
CA MET A 89 1.09 18.34 12.08
C MET A 89 0.79 19.79 11.68
N LYS A 90 0.13 19.99 10.53
CA LYS A 90 -0.44 21.29 10.11
C LYS A 90 -1.97 21.22 10.07
N PRO A 91 -2.67 21.37 11.22
CA PRO A 91 -4.11 21.15 11.33
C PRO A 91 -4.97 21.94 10.33
N LYS A 92 -4.69 23.25 10.19
CA LYS A 92 -5.42 24.12 9.26
C LYS A 92 -5.29 23.64 7.82
N TYR A 93 -4.07 23.31 7.40
CA TYR A 93 -3.79 22.79 6.05
C TYR A 93 -4.54 21.48 5.81
N LEU A 94 -4.47 20.55 6.76
CA LEU A 94 -5.04 19.22 6.66
C LEU A 94 -6.57 19.25 6.47
N ILE A 95 -7.28 20.10 7.22
CA ILE A 95 -8.73 20.23 7.12
C ILE A 95 -9.15 21.05 5.89
N GLN A 96 -8.45 22.13 5.57
CA GLN A 96 -8.78 22.98 4.41
C GLN A 96 -8.51 22.27 3.07
N HIS A 97 -7.44 21.47 3.00
CA HIS A 97 -7.00 20.81 1.79
C HIS A 97 -7.24 19.29 1.81
N ILE A 98 -8.22 18.82 2.59
CA ILE A 98 -8.55 17.38 2.76
C ILE A 98 -8.70 16.62 1.43
N LEU A 99 -9.04 17.31 0.33
CA LEU A 99 -9.16 16.75 -1.02
C LEU A 99 -7.82 16.43 -1.69
N SER A 100 -6.76 17.16 -1.33
CA SER A 100 -5.46 17.19 -2.00
C SER A 100 -4.30 16.80 -1.08
N ILE A 101 -4.60 16.17 0.05
CA ILE A 101 -3.59 15.68 0.99
C ILE A 101 -2.77 14.51 0.42
N VAL A 102 -1.54 14.36 0.91
CA VAL A 102 -0.56 13.38 0.44
C VAL A 102 -0.49 12.13 1.33
N GLY A 103 0.29 11.13 0.91
CA GLY A 103 0.45 9.85 1.61
C GLY A 103 0.74 9.95 3.11
N TRP A 104 1.54 10.94 3.50
CA TRP A 104 1.89 11.17 4.90
C TRP A 104 0.71 11.69 5.73
N ASP A 105 -0.06 12.63 5.19
CA ASP A 105 -1.24 13.20 5.86
C ASP A 105 -2.31 12.13 6.15
N PHE A 106 -2.49 11.14 5.28
CA PHE A 106 -3.43 10.05 5.54
C PHE A 106 -3.06 9.23 6.78
N LYS A 107 -1.77 9.00 7.02
CA LYS A 107 -1.32 8.29 8.23
C LYS A 107 -1.64 9.09 9.48
N VAL A 108 -1.40 10.41 9.42
CA VAL A 108 -1.74 11.35 10.47
C VAL A 108 -3.24 11.31 10.78
N ILE A 109 -4.08 11.38 9.74
CA ILE A 109 -5.54 11.30 9.92
C ILE A 109 -5.95 9.95 10.51
N LEU A 110 -5.43 8.85 9.99
CA LEU A 110 -5.79 7.51 10.45
C LEU A 110 -5.48 7.29 11.93
N GLN A 111 -4.40 7.89 12.44
CA GLN A 111 -3.99 7.82 13.84
C GLN A 111 -4.74 8.82 14.73
N ALA A 112 -5.00 10.03 14.24
CA ALA A 112 -5.65 11.09 15.03
C ALA A 112 -7.20 11.02 15.00
N ALA A 113 -7.80 10.46 13.96
CA ALA A 113 -9.25 10.45 13.74
C ALA A 113 -10.07 9.89 14.91
N PRO A 114 -9.67 8.80 15.60
CA PRO A 114 -10.40 8.30 16.78
C PRO A 114 -10.52 9.32 17.91
N PHE A 115 -9.56 10.22 18.04
CA PHE A 115 -9.51 11.23 19.12
C PHE A 115 -10.15 12.54 18.69
N VAL A 116 -10.00 12.91 17.43
CA VAL A 116 -10.41 14.21 16.91
C VAL A 116 -11.79 14.14 16.25
N PHE A 117 -12.06 13.14 15.41
CA PHE A 117 -13.29 13.11 14.63
C PHE A 117 -14.47 12.49 15.39
N PHE A 118 -14.20 11.59 16.35
CA PHE A 118 -15.26 10.84 17.02
C PHE A 118 -16.21 11.72 17.83
N GLY A 119 -15.80 12.90 18.31
CA GLY A 119 -16.72 13.83 18.96
C GLY A 119 -17.89 14.26 18.06
N LEU A 120 -17.68 14.28 16.74
CA LEU A 120 -18.61 14.81 15.74
C LEU A 120 -19.16 13.74 14.79
N MET A 121 -18.71 12.48 14.92
CA MET A 121 -19.19 11.36 14.10
C MET A 121 -20.46 10.73 14.65
N THR A 122 -21.31 10.25 13.75
CA THR A 122 -22.43 9.37 14.10
C THR A 122 -21.93 8.00 14.60
N PRO A 123 -22.75 7.23 15.35
CA PRO A 123 -22.38 5.88 15.78
C PRO A 123 -22.00 4.94 14.62
N GLU A 124 -22.65 5.12 13.47
CA GLU A 124 -22.36 4.37 12.24
C GLU A 124 -20.98 4.73 11.68
N GLN A 125 -20.68 6.03 11.53
CA GLN A 125 -19.36 6.50 11.08
C GLN A 125 -18.24 6.01 12.00
N LYS A 126 -18.45 6.06 13.33
CA LYS A 126 -17.50 5.53 14.33
C LYS A 126 -17.23 4.05 14.11
N SER A 127 -18.27 3.26 13.83
CA SER A 127 -18.14 1.82 13.61
C SER A 127 -17.30 1.50 12.37
N ILE A 128 -17.49 2.24 11.27
CA ILE A 128 -16.68 2.11 10.05
C ILE A 128 -15.22 2.47 10.35
N TRP A 129 -14.97 3.60 11.00
CA TRP A 129 -13.62 4.04 11.35
C TRP A 129 -12.91 3.08 12.29
N LEU A 130 -13.60 2.57 13.31
CA LEU A 130 -13.04 1.56 14.21
C LEU A 130 -12.67 0.27 13.48
N ALA A 131 -13.52 -0.19 12.57
CA ALA A 131 -13.21 -1.36 11.75
C ALA A 131 -11.98 -1.12 10.85
N LEU A 132 -11.87 0.08 10.26
CA LEU A 132 -10.69 0.46 9.48
C LEU A 132 -9.41 0.52 10.33
N CYS A 133 -9.47 1.14 11.52
CA CYS A 133 -8.34 1.21 12.44
C CYS A 133 -7.88 -0.17 12.90
N LYS A 134 -8.79 -1.15 13.04
CA LYS A 134 -8.45 -2.55 13.37
C LYS A 134 -7.85 -3.32 12.19
N LEU A 135 -8.31 -3.04 10.96
CA LEU A 135 -7.77 -3.66 9.75
C LEU A 135 -6.37 -3.13 9.40
N THR A 136 -6.12 -1.84 9.66
CA THR A 136 -4.89 -1.14 9.29
C THR A 136 -3.60 -1.84 9.74
N PRO A 137 -3.43 -2.29 11.00
CA PRO A 137 -2.24 -3.01 11.45
C PRO A 137 -1.88 -4.22 10.58
N PHE A 138 -2.87 -5.01 10.17
CA PHE A 138 -2.64 -6.18 9.31
C PHE A 138 -2.04 -5.78 7.97
N ILE A 139 -2.47 -4.65 7.41
CA ILE A 139 -2.01 -4.17 6.10
C ILE A 139 -0.62 -3.57 6.16
N PHE A 140 -0.24 -2.95 7.28
CA PHE A 140 1.08 -2.32 7.46
C PHE A 140 2.09 -3.18 8.22
N GLN A 141 1.74 -4.44 8.52
CA GLN A 141 2.63 -5.37 9.18
C GLN A 141 3.79 -5.76 8.25
N THR A 142 5.01 -5.71 8.76
CA THR A 142 6.24 -6.00 7.99
C THR A 142 6.66 -7.46 8.05
N GLU A 143 6.19 -8.20 9.05
CA GLU A 143 6.57 -9.60 9.31
C GLU A 143 5.36 -10.38 9.79
N ILE A 144 5.11 -11.55 9.20
CA ILE A 144 3.98 -12.43 9.54
C ILE A 144 4.58 -13.75 10.05
N SER A 145 4.38 -14.05 11.33
CA SER A 145 4.92 -15.25 11.97
C SER A 145 4.11 -16.52 11.64
N ASP A 146 2.78 -16.42 11.66
CA ASP A 146 1.87 -17.50 11.27
C ASP A 146 0.93 -17.01 10.15
N MET A 147 1.23 -17.44 8.92
CA MET A 147 0.46 -17.07 7.74
C MET A 147 -0.98 -17.60 7.79
N ALA A 148 -1.22 -18.79 8.33
CA ALA A 148 -2.55 -19.38 8.37
C ALA A 148 -3.47 -18.61 9.34
N ALA A 149 -2.99 -18.35 10.56
CA ALA A 149 -3.72 -17.55 11.54
C ALA A 149 -3.92 -16.10 11.05
N TYR A 150 -2.88 -15.51 10.45
CA TYR A 150 -2.96 -14.17 9.88
C TYR A 150 -4.05 -14.06 8.80
N GLN A 151 -4.15 -15.03 7.87
CA GLN A 151 -5.15 -15.01 6.81
C GLN A 151 -6.59 -15.07 7.36
N VAL A 152 -6.82 -15.89 8.38
CA VAL A 152 -8.14 -15.97 9.04
C VAL A 152 -8.51 -14.62 9.65
N GLN A 153 -7.59 -14.00 10.39
CA GLN A 153 -7.82 -12.70 11.03
C GLN A 153 -7.99 -11.57 10.00
N LEU A 154 -7.15 -11.56 8.96
CA LEU A 154 -7.23 -10.58 7.89
C LEU A 154 -8.58 -10.62 7.18
N HIS A 155 -9.05 -11.81 6.77
CA HIS A 155 -10.35 -11.95 6.13
C HIS A 155 -11.49 -11.51 7.05
N LEU A 156 -11.45 -11.87 8.33
CA LEU A 156 -12.45 -11.44 9.32
C LEU A 156 -12.49 -9.91 9.44
N HIS A 157 -11.33 -9.25 9.52
CA HIS A 157 -11.26 -7.79 9.61
C HIS A 157 -11.70 -7.10 8.33
N ILE A 158 -11.37 -7.64 7.15
CA ILE A 158 -11.87 -7.15 5.86
C ILE A 158 -13.39 -7.29 5.81
N ASP A 159 -13.94 -8.47 6.10
CA ASP A 159 -15.38 -8.71 6.03
C ASP A 159 -16.16 -7.82 7.02
N HIS A 160 -15.67 -7.66 8.25
CA HIS A 160 -16.25 -6.71 9.22
C HIS A 160 -16.22 -5.27 8.71
N PHE A 161 -15.10 -4.82 8.15
CA PHE A 161 -14.99 -3.47 7.59
C PHE A 161 -15.96 -3.27 6.41
N LEU A 162 -16.00 -4.22 5.47
CA LEU A 162 -16.89 -4.17 4.31
C LEU A 162 -18.37 -4.22 4.72
N ALA A 163 -18.73 -5.01 5.72
CA ALA A 163 -20.09 -5.07 6.24
C ALA A 163 -20.57 -3.71 6.76
N HIS A 164 -19.74 -3.01 7.55
CA HIS A 164 -20.05 -1.65 8.01
C HIS A 164 -20.11 -0.64 6.86
N LEU A 165 -19.19 -0.74 5.90
CA LEU A 165 -19.11 0.17 4.76
C LEU A 165 -20.35 0.07 3.85
N ILE A 166 -20.75 -1.16 3.51
CA ILE A 166 -21.91 -1.44 2.64
C ILE A 166 -23.22 -1.08 3.35
N LYS A 167 -23.30 -1.31 4.66
CA LYS A 167 -24.47 -0.93 5.46
C LYS A 167 -24.73 0.58 5.42
N ALA A 168 -23.67 1.39 5.47
CA ALA A 168 -23.78 2.84 5.39
C ALA A 168 -24.08 3.35 3.97
N SER A 169 -23.45 2.75 2.94
CA SER A 169 -23.80 3.04 1.56
C SER A 169 -23.39 1.92 0.62
N ALA A 170 -24.34 1.41 -0.17
CA ALA A 170 -24.05 0.42 -1.19
C ALA A 170 -23.15 0.98 -2.31
N GLN A 171 -23.00 2.30 -2.46
CA GLN A 171 -22.19 2.90 -3.53
C GLN A 171 -20.71 2.57 -3.44
N TRP A 172 -20.22 2.17 -2.26
CA TRP A 172 -18.82 1.79 -2.06
C TRP A 172 -18.40 0.56 -2.88
N VAL A 173 -19.34 -0.34 -3.23
CA VAL A 173 -19.04 -1.53 -4.04
C VAL A 173 -18.60 -1.18 -5.47
N ASN A 174 -19.02 0.00 -5.97
CA ASN A 174 -18.64 0.47 -7.30
C ASN A 174 -17.19 0.98 -7.35
N LYS A 175 -16.53 1.12 -6.21
CA LYS A 175 -15.13 1.56 -6.16
C LYS A 175 -14.23 0.33 -6.35
N PRO A 176 -13.42 0.26 -7.43
CA PRO A 176 -12.59 -0.92 -7.70
C PRO A 176 -11.60 -1.22 -6.57
N LYS A 177 -11.19 -0.21 -5.80
CA LYS A 177 -10.29 -0.35 -4.65
C LYS A 177 -10.88 -1.16 -3.49
N ILE A 178 -12.20 -1.11 -3.32
CA ILE A 178 -12.90 -1.91 -2.32
C ILE A 178 -12.91 -3.38 -2.75
N HIS A 179 -13.07 -3.66 -4.05
CA HIS A 179 -12.92 -5.01 -4.58
C HIS A 179 -11.47 -5.52 -4.44
N MET A 180 -10.49 -4.67 -4.74
CA MET A 180 -9.06 -5.01 -4.58
C MET A 180 -8.67 -5.35 -3.14
N LEU A 181 -9.29 -4.72 -2.14
CA LEU A 181 -9.08 -5.06 -0.72
C LEU A 181 -9.42 -6.53 -0.43
N ARG A 182 -10.41 -7.10 -1.11
CA ARG A 182 -10.80 -8.51 -0.92
C ARG A 182 -9.76 -9.49 -1.44
N HIS A 183 -8.96 -9.08 -2.42
CA HIS A 183 -7.87 -9.89 -2.98
C HIS A 183 -6.58 -9.80 -2.15
N LEU A 184 -6.55 -8.94 -1.13
CA LEU A 184 -5.36 -8.69 -0.32
C LEU A 184 -4.81 -9.98 0.32
N GLY A 185 -5.68 -10.83 0.87
CA GLY A 185 -5.27 -12.10 1.47
C GLY A 185 -4.52 -12.98 0.47
N HIS A 186 -5.05 -13.12 -0.75
CA HIS A 186 -4.40 -13.88 -1.82
C HIS A 186 -3.07 -13.26 -2.25
N SER A 187 -2.99 -11.94 -2.36
CA SER A 187 -1.73 -11.24 -2.67
C SER A 187 -0.68 -11.49 -1.58
N ILE A 188 -1.07 -11.48 -0.30
CA ILE A 188 -0.14 -11.71 0.81
C ILE A 188 0.35 -13.16 0.85
N LEU A 189 -0.50 -14.13 0.52
CA LEU A 189 -0.08 -15.53 0.39
C LEU A 189 0.99 -15.71 -0.69
N ARG A 190 0.90 -14.95 -1.77
CA ARG A 190 1.80 -15.08 -2.93
C ARG A 190 3.08 -14.27 -2.79
N PHE A 191 3.01 -13.08 -2.21
CA PHE A 191 4.09 -12.09 -2.22
C PHE A 191 4.64 -11.75 -0.84
N GLY A 192 4.15 -12.41 0.21
CA GLY A 192 4.51 -12.12 1.60
C GLY A 192 3.79 -10.88 2.14
N PRO A 193 4.30 -10.26 3.21
CA PRO A 193 3.67 -9.08 3.82
C PRO A 193 3.39 -7.94 2.82
N ALA A 194 2.20 -7.36 2.96
CA ALA A 194 1.66 -6.26 2.17
C ALA A 194 2.64 -5.10 1.88
N VAL A 195 3.47 -4.75 2.87
CA VAL A 195 4.45 -3.66 2.79
C VAL A 195 5.56 -3.93 1.76
N ILE A 196 5.86 -5.21 1.48
CA ILE A 196 6.98 -5.59 0.61
C ILE A 196 6.68 -5.26 -0.85
N PHE A 197 5.45 -5.51 -1.29
CA PHE A 197 5.01 -5.29 -2.67
C PHE A 197 4.19 -4.01 -2.87
N SER A 198 4.31 -3.06 -1.93
CA SER A 198 3.78 -1.71 -2.11
C SER A 198 4.55 -0.91 -3.18
N THR A 199 3.82 -0.16 -4.03
CA THR A 199 4.43 0.77 -5.00
C THR A 199 5.21 1.91 -4.40
N LYS A 200 5.06 2.24 -3.11
CA LYS A 200 5.76 3.39 -2.54
C LYS A 200 7.28 3.26 -2.67
N LYS A 201 7.81 2.03 -2.57
CA LYS A 201 9.23 1.76 -2.83
C LYS A 201 9.63 1.99 -4.28
N PHE A 202 8.74 1.73 -5.24
CA PHE A 202 8.99 2.00 -6.65
C PHE A 202 8.84 3.49 -6.99
N GLU A 203 7.89 4.19 -6.35
CA GLU A 203 7.64 5.62 -6.56
C GLU A 203 8.80 6.49 -6.06
N CYS A 204 9.51 6.09 -4.99
CA CYS A 204 10.66 6.86 -4.52
C CYS A 204 11.81 6.88 -5.55
N PHE A 205 11.90 5.87 -6.42
CA PHE A 205 12.86 5.87 -7.53
C PHE A 205 12.57 6.93 -8.59
N ASN A 206 11.34 7.43 -8.70
CA ASN A 206 11.03 8.53 -9.62
C ASN A 206 11.83 9.81 -9.27
N GLY A 207 12.11 10.04 -7.99
CA GLY A 207 12.95 11.14 -7.55
C GLY A 207 14.39 10.98 -8.03
N VAL A 208 14.96 9.78 -7.86
CA VAL A 208 16.32 9.43 -8.32
C VAL A 208 16.42 9.56 -9.84
N LEU A 209 15.46 9.01 -10.58
CA LEU A 209 15.37 9.11 -12.04
C LEU A 209 15.36 10.57 -12.52
N ARG A 210 14.50 11.40 -11.90
CA ARG A 210 14.42 12.83 -12.25
C ARG A 210 15.71 13.55 -11.93
N GLN A 211 16.34 13.26 -10.79
CA GLN A 211 17.60 13.87 -10.40
C GLN A 211 18.69 13.54 -11.43
N SER A 212 18.87 12.27 -11.79
CA SER A 212 19.84 11.85 -12.81
C SER A 212 19.53 12.42 -14.19
N SER A 213 18.25 12.57 -14.54
CA SER A 213 17.84 13.20 -15.79
C SER A 213 18.11 14.71 -15.85
N ILE A 214 17.85 15.44 -14.76
CA ILE A 214 18.08 16.90 -14.69
C ILE A 214 19.57 17.23 -14.80
N HIS A 215 20.42 16.40 -14.20
CA HIS A 215 21.88 16.60 -14.14
C HIS A 215 22.65 15.87 -15.25
N SER A 216 21.95 15.19 -16.17
CA SER A 216 22.54 14.66 -17.39
C SER A 216 22.89 15.80 -18.36
N ASN A 217 23.87 15.56 -19.24
CA ASN A 217 24.18 16.45 -20.36
C ASN A 217 23.07 16.49 -21.43
N LYS A 218 22.02 15.67 -21.26
CA LYS A 218 20.82 15.53 -22.10
C LYS A 218 21.09 15.06 -23.54
N GLN A 219 22.31 14.64 -23.85
CA GLN A 219 22.68 14.08 -25.15
C GLN A 219 22.22 12.62 -25.27
N ALA A 220 22.31 11.86 -24.17
CA ALA A 220 21.83 10.49 -24.08
C ALA A 220 21.26 10.19 -22.68
N PRO A 221 20.07 10.73 -22.34
CA PRO A 221 19.52 10.65 -20.99
C PRO A 221 19.40 9.21 -20.46
N GLY A 222 19.03 8.24 -21.31
CA GLY A 222 18.93 6.84 -20.90
C GLY A 222 20.27 6.23 -20.48
N ARG A 223 21.35 6.55 -21.21
CA ARG A 223 22.71 6.08 -20.89
C ARG A 223 23.20 6.71 -19.58
N ASP A 224 23.01 8.02 -19.43
CA ASP A 224 23.49 8.76 -18.26
C ASP A 224 22.74 8.32 -16.98
N ILE A 225 21.44 8.06 -17.10
CA ILE A 225 20.63 7.48 -16.03
C ILE A 225 21.13 6.07 -15.68
N ALA A 226 21.41 5.21 -16.67
CA ALA A 226 21.91 3.86 -16.44
C ALA A 226 23.26 3.86 -15.72
N VAL A 227 24.20 4.72 -16.14
CA VAL A 227 25.51 4.90 -15.49
C VAL A 227 25.37 5.41 -14.05
N ALA A 228 24.43 6.32 -13.79
CA ALA A 228 24.16 6.80 -12.44
C ALA A 228 23.63 5.66 -11.55
N PHE A 229 22.70 4.84 -12.05
CA PHE A 229 22.21 3.68 -11.31
C PHE A 229 23.30 2.65 -11.01
N ASP A 230 24.17 2.35 -11.97
CA ASP A 230 25.30 1.44 -11.81
C ASP A 230 26.29 1.94 -10.74
N SER A 231 26.61 3.23 -10.79
CA SER A 231 27.44 3.90 -9.77
C SER A 231 26.83 3.80 -8.37
N HIS A 232 25.51 4.02 -8.24
CA HIS A 232 24.80 3.89 -6.96
C HIS A 232 24.75 2.45 -6.44
N ALA A 233 24.64 1.46 -7.33
CA ALA A 233 24.68 0.05 -6.95
C ALA A 233 26.07 -0.33 -6.39
N CYS A 234 27.15 0.08 -7.07
CA CYS A 234 28.53 -0.16 -6.63
C CYS A 234 28.83 0.45 -5.25
N LEU A 235 28.33 1.66 -4.97
CA LEU A 235 28.50 2.34 -3.67
C LEU A 235 27.75 1.63 -2.53
N ARG A 236 26.63 0.95 -2.84
CA ARG A 236 25.86 0.21 -1.84
C ARG A 236 26.55 -1.11 -1.45
N ILE A 237 27.25 -1.75 -2.39
CA ILE A 237 28.00 -2.99 -2.14
C ILE A 237 29.26 -2.72 -1.31
N SER A 238 29.92 -1.57 -1.52
CA SER A 238 31.14 -1.18 -0.80
C SER A 238 30.92 -0.62 0.61
N SER A 239 29.67 -0.47 1.05
CA SER A 239 29.30 0.07 2.37
C SER A 239 28.76 -0.99 3.35
N VAL A 240 28.80 -2.27 2.97
CA VAL A 240 28.54 -3.40 3.88
C VAL A 240 29.90 -3.90 4.40
N PRO A 241 30.19 -3.85 5.72
CA PRO A 241 31.40 -4.44 6.30
C PRO A 241 31.38 -5.97 6.23
#